data_AF-A0A9X6AFV0-F1
#
_entry.id   AF-A0A9X6AFV0-F1
#
_cell.length_a   1.000
_cell.length_b   1.000
_cell.length_c   1.000
_cell.angle_alpha   90.00
_cell.angle_beta   90.00
_cell.angle_gamma   90.00
#
_symmetry.space_group_name_H-M   'P 1'
#
loop_
_entity.id
_entity.type
_entity.pdbx_description
1 polymer ?
#
loop_
_entity_poly.entity_id
_entity_poly.type
_entity_poly.pdbx_seq_one_letter_code
_entity_poly.pdbx_strand_id
1 'polypeptide(L)'
;MGGRGGWWRAKSTPAKVETYTRWSFHTFPFIEVATFALPTFGYVPAPVNWILFLLVSTHAAVAAVTASLTLDWTRGRRPLPVRLLWALGTATVVIAVVSLVVALHGPRGADNGAAAGTVFVGVLSFGIGTLALAVRGTRRMVYGVLGARCRRRRRCGRARRRFLHLHLRLLRLAAERRLRTRRGPRDPG
;
A
#
# COMPACT_ATOMS: atom_id res chain seq x y z
N MET A 1 -39.48 15.30 -17.80
CA MET A 1 -38.10 15.33 -17.28
C MET A 1 -37.89 14.12 -16.37
N GLY A 2 -37.13 13.11 -16.82
CA GLY A 2 -36.93 11.88 -16.04
C GLY A 2 -36.05 12.15 -14.82
N GLY A 3 -36.58 11.92 -13.61
CA GLY A 3 -35.82 12.02 -12.37
C GLY A 3 -34.62 11.06 -12.34
N ARG A 4 -33.81 11.10 -11.26
CA ARG A 4 -32.56 10.33 -11.10
C ARG A 4 -32.63 8.85 -11.54
N GLY A 5 -33.80 8.20 -11.41
CA GLY A 5 -34.03 6.83 -11.88
C GLY A 5 -34.07 6.64 -13.41
N GLY A 6 -34.46 7.66 -14.17
CA GLY A 6 -34.48 7.65 -15.65
C GLY A 6 -33.07 7.66 -16.24
N TRP A 7 -32.17 8.47 -15.70
CA TRP A 7 -30.75 8.48 -16.10
C TRP A 7 -30.07 7.13 -15.86
N TRP A 8 -30.36 6.49 -14.72
CA TRP A 8 -29.83 5.17 -14.42
C TRP A 8 -30.40 4.08 -15.35
N ARG A 9 -31.71 4.11 -15.62
CA ARG A 9 -32.36 3.16 -16.54
C ARG A 9 -31.83 3.28 -17.98
N ALA A 10 -31.52 4.50 -18.43
CA ALA A 10 -30.99 4.76 -19.76
C ALA A 10 -29.54 4.28 -19.98
N LYS A 11 -28.78 3.95 -18.92
CA LYS A 11 -27.42 3.41 -19.08
C LYS A 11 -27.43 1.95 -19.54
N SER A 12 -26.57 1.65 -20.51
CA SER A 12 -26.23 0.27 -20.89
C SER A 12 -25.58 -0.48 -19.72
N THR A 13 -25.66 -1.82 -19.74
CA THR A 13 -25.04 -2.67 -18.70
C THR A 13 -23.55 -2.36 -18.48
N PRO A 14 -22.71 -2.21 -19.52
CA PRO A 14 -21.30 -1.82 -19.33
C PRO A 14 -21.13 -0.44 -18.69
N ALA A 15 -21.98 0.53 -19.03
CA ALA A 15 -21.93 1.87 -18.47
C ALA A 15 -22.32 1.90 -16.97
N LYS A 16 -23.24 1.02 -16.55
CA LYS A 16 -23.58 0.83 -15.13
C LYS A 16 -22.40 0.25 -14.36
N VAL A 17 -21.78 -0.83 -14.88
CA VAL A 17 -20.60 -1.46 -14.26
C VAL A 17 -19.44 -0.48 -14.13
N GLU A 18 -19.16 0.32 -15.16
CA GLU A 18 -18.14 1.37 -15.12
C GLU A 18 -18.42 2.39 -14.02
N THR A 19 -19.66 2.86 -13.93
CA THR A 19 -20.05 3.85 -12.92
C THR A 19 -19.85 3.29 -11.52
N TYR A 20 -20.30 2.05 -11.29
CA TYR A 20 -20.15 1.38 -10.01
C TYR A 20 -18.67 1.20 -9.64
N THR A 21 -17.88 0.71 -10.60
CA THR A 21 -16.45 0.48 -10.41
C THR A 21 -15.73 1.79 -10.08
N ARG A 22 -15.91 2.85 -10.87
CA ARG A 22 -15.28 4.16 -10.62
C ARG A 22 -15.67 4.69 -9.24
N TRP A 23 -16.95 4.60 -8.88
CA TRP A 23 -17.43 5.05 -7.57
C TRP A 23 -16.79 4.26 -6.42
N SER A 24 -16.73 2.92 -6.51
CA SER A 24 -16.05 2.08 -5.52
C SER A 24 -14.58 2.47 -5.32
N PHE A 25 -13.84 2.74 -6.40
CA PHE A 25 -12.44 3.16 -6.28
C PHE A 25 -12.27 4.56 -5.67
N HIS A 26 -13.28 5.43 -5.76
CA HIS A 26 -13.29 6.71 -5.07
C HIS A 26 -13.68 6.58 -3.60
N THR A 27 -14.44 5.56 -3.20
CA THR A 27 -14.82 5.33 -1.79
C THR A 27 -13.78 4.53 -1.01
N PHE A 28 -13.02 3.65 -1.67
CA PHE A 28 -11.92 2.89 -1.06
C PHE A 28 -10.90 3.69 -0.23
N PRO A 29 -10.40 4.88 -0.64
CA PRO A 29 -9.51 5.64 0.22
C PRO A 29 -10.17 6.07 1.54
N PHE A 30 -11.46 6.38 1.53
CA PHE A 30 -12.19 6.70 2.75
C PHE A 30 -12.35 5.49 3.66
N ILE A 31 -12.65 4.32 3.07
CA ILE A 31 -12.72 3.06 3.81
C ILE A 31 -11.37 2.71 4.43
N GLU A 32 -10.27 2.83 3.67
CA GLU A 32 -8.93 2.54 4.17
C GLU A 32 -8.56 3.44 5.36
N VAL A 33 -8.80 4.75 5.24
CA VAL A 33 -8.53 5.70 6.33
C VAL A 33 -9.44 5.44 7.53
N ALA A 34 -10.74 5.25 7.32
CA ALA A 34 -11.69 5.04 8.40
C ALA A 34 -11.44 3.73 9.17
N THR A 35 -11.10 2.65 8.46
CA THR A 35 -10.90 1.33 9.05
C THR A 35 -9.50 1.13 9.64
N PHE A 36 -8.47 1.75 9.08
CA PHE A 36 -7.09 1.48 9.50
C PHE A 36 -6.37 2.69 10.09
N ALA A 37 -6.62 3.91 9.61
CA ALA A 37 -5.92 5.09 10.11
C ALA A 37 -6.57 5.64 11.39
N LEU A 38 -7.89 5.82 11.41
CA LEU A 38 -8.60 6.43 12.55
C LEU A 38 -8.46 5.64 13.86
N PRO A 39 -8.53 4.29 13.87
CA PRO A 39 -8.38 3.55 15.12
C PRO A 39 -7.02 3.77 15.80
N THR A 40 -5.98 4.17 15.07
CA THR A 40 -4.66 4.43 15.65
C THR A 40 -4.67 5.54 16.71
N PHE A 41 -5.63 6.47 16.68
CA PHE A 41 -5.76 7.51 17.70
C PHE A 41 -6.24 6.96 19.06
N GLY A 42 -6.96 5.84 19.08
CA GLY A 42 -7.43 5.22 20.31
C GLY A 42 -6.38 4.32 20.98
N TYR A 43 -5.44 3.78 20.20
CA TYR A 43 -4.53 2.73 20.66
C TYR A 43 -3.04 3.12 20.61
N VAL A 44 -2.65 4.11 19.80
CA VAL A 44 -1.24 4.47 19.63
C VAL A 44 -0.99 5.85 20.24
N PRO A 45 0.03 6.02 21.11
CA PRO A 45 0.34 7.32 21.68
C PRO A 45 0.88 8.30 20.63
N ALA A 46 0.66 9.58 20.89
CA ALA A 46 1.30 10.64 20.11
C ALA A 46 2.83 10.63 20.33
N PRO A 47 3.64 11.00 19.31
CA PRO A 47 3.25 11.49 17.99
C PRO A 47 3.06 10.38 16.93
N VAL A 48 3.20 9.11 17.31
CA VAL A 48 3.24 7.98 16.35
C VAL A 48 1.89 7.78 15.66
N ASN A 49 0.77 8.02 16.35
CA ASN A 49 -0.57 7.99 15.75
C ASN A 49 -0.72 8.95 14.56
N TRP A 50 -0.27 10.19 14.67
CA TRP A 50 -0.31 11.18 13.60
C TRP A 50 0.54 10.77 12.40
N ILE A 51 1.73 10.21 12.66
CA ILE A 51 2.61 9.72 11.60
C ILE A 51 1.93 8.56 10.84
N LEU A 52 1.36 7.58 11.55
CA LEU A 52 0.63 6.47 10.94
C LEU A 52 -0.59 6.98 10.16
N PHE A 53 -1.35 7.91 10.74
CA PHE A 53 -2.51 8.49 10.09
C PHE A 53 -2.15 9.17 8.77
N LEU A 54 -1.12 10.02 8.75
CA LEU A 54 -0.66 10.70 7.53
C LEU A 54 -0.12 9.72 6.49
N LEU A 55 0.64 8.71 6.93
CA LEU A 55 1.17 7.68 6.03
C LEU A 55 0.05 6.87 5.36
N VAL A 56 -0.93 6.38 6.14
CA VAL A 56 -2.06 5.61 5.61
C VAL A 56 -2.94 6.49 4.72
N SER A 57 -3.19 7.74 5.10
CA SER A 57 -3.96 8.69 4.28
C SER A 57 -3.28 8.98 2.94
N THR A 58 -1.94 9.14 2.96
CA THR A 58 -1.14 9.32 1.73
C THR A 58 -1.19 8.06 0.87
N HIS A 59 -1.04 6.88 1.48
CA HIS A 59 -1.14 5.60 0.80
C HIS A 59 -2.49 5.42 0.12
N ALA A 60 -3.58 5.71 0.83
CA ALA A 60 -4.96 5.65 0.33
C ALA A 60 -5.18 6.56 -0.88
N ALA A 61 -4.71 7.82 -0.80
CA ALA A 61 -4.79 8.76 -1.92
C ALA A 61 -4.00 8.28 -3.14
N VAL A 62 -2.77 7.81 -2.94
CA VAL A 62 -1.92 7.26 -4.01
C VAL A 62 -2.55 6.00 -4.62
N ALA A 63 -3.14 5.13 -3.80
CA ALA A 63 -3.83 3.93 -4.24
C ALA A 63 -5.05 4.28 -5.12
N ALA A 64 -5.88 5.24 -4.68
CA ALA A 64 -7.03 5.71 -5.45
C ALA A 64 -6.64 6.28 -6.81
N VAL A 65 -5.65 7.18 -6.86
CA VAL A 65 -5.14 7.75 -8.13
C VAL A 65 -4.57 6.65 -9.03
N THR A 66 -3.79 5.73 -8.46
CA THR A 66 -3.21 4.60 -9.19
C THR A 66 -4.30 3.71 -9.78
N ALA A 67 -5.34 3.41 -9.02
CA ALA A 67 -6.48 2.61 -9.48
C ALA A 67 -7.22 3.32 -10.62
N SER A 68 -7.54 4.61 -10.49
CA SER A 68 -8.20 5.38 -11.55
C SER A 68 -7.42 5.37 -12.86
N LEU A 69 -6.10 5.63 -12.80
CA LEU A 69 -5.25 5.61 -13.99
C LEU A 69 -5.10 4.21 -14.59
N THR A 70 -5.05 3.19 -13.74
CA THR A 70 -4.96 1.79 -14.19
C THR A 70 -6.25 1.35 -14.86
N LEU A 71 -7.42 1.79 -14.38
CA LEU A 71 -8.71 1.57 -15.05
C LEU A 71 -8.82 2.30 -16.39
N ASP A 72 -8.23 3.48 -16.52
CA ASP A 72 -8.15 4.16 -17.82
C ASP A 72 -7.20 3.42 -18.77
N TRP A 73 -6.15 2.79 -18.25
CA TRP A 73 -5.26 1.91 -19.02
C TRP A 73 -5.93 0.60 -19.45
N THR A 74 -6.75 -0.04 -18.59
CA THR A 74 -7.47 -1.27 -18.97
C THR A 74 -8.47 -1.01 -20.10
N ARG A 75 -9.07 0.19 -20.15
CA ARG A 75 -9.91 0.67 -21.26
C ARG A 75 -9.12 1.12 -22.50
N GLY A 76 -7.79 1.06 -22.47
CA GLY A 76 -6.92 1.51 -23.57
C GLY A 76 -6.84 3.01 -23.76
N ARG A 77 -7.34 3.82 -22.82
CA ARG A 77 -7.38 5.29 -22.92
C ARG A 77 -6.08 5.98 -22.50
N ARG A 78 -5.26 5.33 -21.67
CA ARG A 78 -3.99 5.87 -21.18
C ARG A 78 -2.87 4.82 -21.12
N PRO A 79 -1.58 5.23 -21.18
CA PRO A 79 -0.46 4.32 -20.91
C PRO A 79 -0.42 3.90 -19.44
N LEU A 80 0.18 2.75 -19.15
CA LEU A 80 0.28 2.22 -17.80
C LEU A 80 1.12 3.16 -16.90
N PRO A 81 0.62 3.56 -15.72
CA PRO A 81 1.29 4.52 -14.84
C PRO A 81 2.40 3.86 -14.00
N VAL A 82 3.47 3.40 -14.65
CA VAL A 82 4.54 2.59 -14.01
C VAL A 82 5.18 3.30 -12.81
N ARG A 83 5.37 4.63 -12.87
CA ARG A 83 5.96 5.40 -11.76
C ARG A 83 5.07 5.38 -10.51
N LEU A 84 3.75 5.51 -10.68
CA LEU A 84 2.82 5.45 -9.55
C LEU A 84 2.74 4.04 -8.96
N LEU A 85 2.77 2.99 -9.78
CA LEU A 85 2.80 1.61 -9.29
C LEU A 85 4.03 1.36 -8.40
N TRP A 86 5.19 1.91 -8.77
CA TRP A 86 6.39 1.85 -7.92
C TRP A 86 6.25 2.67 -6.64
N ALA A 87 5.70 3.87 -6.73
CA ALA A 87 5.47 4.72 -5.56
C ALA A 87 4.54 4.03 -4.57
N LEU A 88 3.41 3.48 -5.05
CA LEU A 88 2.46 2.73 -4.26
C LEU A 88 3.13 1.52 -3.60
N GLY A 89 3.76 0.63 -4.39
CA GLY A 89 4.41 -0.56 -3.83
C GLY A 89 5.51 -0.23 -2.81
N THR A 90 6.26 0.86 -3.02
CA THR A 90 7.28 1.32 -2.06
C THR A 90 6.61 1.85 -0.79
N ALA A 91 5.57 2.67 -0.92
CA ALA A 91 4.81 3.18 0.22
C ALA A 91 4.19 2.04 1.03
N THR A 92 3.56 1.06 0.38
CA THR A 92 2.99 -0.13 1.03
C THR A 92 4.04 -0.85 1.87
N VAL A 93 5.22 -1.13 1.29
CA VAL A 93 6.30 -1.83 2.01
C VAL A 93 6.85 -1.01 3.18
N VAL A 94 7.07 0.30 2.97
CA VAL A 94 7.55 1.18 4.04
C VAL A 94 6.58 1.21 5.21
N ILE A 95 5.29 1.41 4.93
CA ILE A 95 4.26 1.46 5.97
C ILE A 95 4.13 0.11 6.66
N ALA A 96 4.14 -0.99 5.91
CA ALA A 96 4.12 -2.33 6.49
C ALA A 96 5.30 -2.57 7.44
N VAL A 97 6.52 -2.17 7.06
CA VAL A 97 7.69 -2.29 7.94
C VAL A 97 7.56 -1.40 9.18
N VAL A 98 7.10 -0.16 9.03
CA VAL A 98 6.88 0.76 10.16
C VAL A 98 5.84 0.17 11.12
N SER A 99 4.70 -0.30 10.62
CA SER A 99 3.66 -0.94 11.43
C SER A 99 4.19 -2.18 12.15
N LEU A 100 4.99 -3.02 11.48
CA LEU A 100 5.59 -4.19 12.09
C LEU A 100 6.60 -3.81 13.19
N VAL A 101 7.40 -2.77 12.98
CA VAL A 101 8.34 -2.26 13.99
C VAL A 101 7.57 -1.75 15.22
N VAL A 102 6.49 -1.00 15.01
CA VAL A 102 5.62 -0.52 16.09
C VAL A 102 4.95 -1.69 16.83
N ALA A 103 4.48 -2.72 16.12
CA ALA A 103 3.89 -3.90 16.74
C ALA A 103 4.89 -4.67 17.62
N LEU A 104 6.16 -4.75 17.19
CA LEU A 104 7.19 -5.53 17.89
C LEU A 104 7.91 -4.75 19.01
N HIS A 105 8.05 -3.43 18.88
CA HIS A 105 8.88 -2.60 19.76
C HIS A 105 8.12 -1.44 20.41
N GLY A 106 6.82 -1.30 20.14
CA GLY A 106 5.99 -0.26 20.73
C GLY A 106 5.83 -0.42 22.25
N PRO A 107 5.33 0.62 22.93
CA PRO A 107 5.00 0.55 24.36
C PRO A 107 4.13 -0.68 24.63
N ARG A 108 4.50 -1.49 25.62
CA ARG A 108 3.82 -2.76 25.92
C ARG A 108 2.38 -2.49 26.39
N GLY A 109 1.43 -2.79 25.52
CA GLY A 109 0.00 -2.83 25.76
C GLY A 109 -0.64 -3.78 24.75
N ALA A 110 -1.54 -4.67 25.20
CA ALA A 110 -2.12 -5.72 24.34
C ALA A 110 -2.80 -5.13 23.09
N ASP A 111 -3.41 -3.95 23.22
CA ASP A 111 -4.17 -3.30 22.15
C ASP A 111 -3.28 -2.62 21.09
N ASN A 112 -2.06 -2.21 21.47
CA ASN A 112 -1.13 -1.51 20.58
C ASN A 112 -0.64 -2.43 19.45
N GLY A 113 -0.32 -3.68 19.79
CA GLY A 113 0.13 -4.69 18.83
C GLY A 113 -0.97 -5.07 17.85
N ALA A 114 -2.21 -5.21 18.34
CA ALA A 114 -3.37 -5.49 17.50
C ALA A 114 -3.65 -4.34 16.53
N ALA A 115 -3.65 -3.09 16.99
CA ALA A 115 -3.86 -1.91 16.14
C ALA A 115 -2.76 -1.73 15.07
N ALA A 116 -1.50 -1.98 15.41
CA ALA A 116 -0.42 -1.95 14.43
C ALA A 116 -0.54 -3.10 13.40
N GLY A 117 -0.99 -4.28 13.86
CA GLY A 117 -1.29 -5.43 13.00
C GLY A 117 -2.43 -5.17 12.01
N THR A 118 -3.50 -4.50 12.43
CA THR A 118 -4.61 -4.16 11.53
C THR A 118 -4.18 -3.18 10.45
N VAL A 119 -3.37 -2.16 10.78
CA VAL A 119 -2.77 -1.24 9.81
C VAL A 119 -1.91 -2.01 8.80
N PHE A 120 -1.06 -2.92 9.28
CA PHE A 120 -0.22 -3.74 8.41
C PHE A 120 -1.04 -4.54 7.40
N VAL A 121 -2.06 -5.26 7.87
CA VAL A 121 -2.93 -6.09 7.01
C VAL A 121 -3.74 -5.23 6.06
N GLY A 122 -4.30 -4.11 6.53
CA GLY A 122 -5.09 -3.18 5.72
C GLY A 122 -4.30 -2.62 4.55
N VAL A 123 -3.15 -2.00 4.85
CA VAL A 123 -2.30 -1.37 3.84
C VAL A 123 -1.78 -2.37 2.81
N LEU A 124 -1.38 -3.58 3.24
CA LEU A 124 -0.99 -4.64 2.31
C LEU A 124 -2.14 -5.09 1.41
N SER A 125 -3.34 -5.26 1.97
CA SER A 125 -4.52 -5.70 1.22
C SER A 125 -4.88 -4.68 0.14
N PHE A 126 -4.94 -3.40 0.47
CA PHE A 126 -5.26 -2.32 -0.46
C PHE A 126 -4.13 -2.11 -1.49
N GLY A 127 -2.86 -2.16 -1.05
CA GLY A 127 -1.70 -2.03 -1.92
C GLY A 127 -1.63 -3.16 -2.95
N ILE A 128 -1.74 -4.43 -2.52
CA ILE A 128 -1.74 -5.59 -3.41
C ILE A 128 -2.94 -5.57 -4.34
N GLY A 129 -4.15 -5.28 -3.82
CA GLY A 129 -5.37 -5.20 -4.62
C GLY A 129 -5.25 -4.18 -5.75
N THR A 130 -4.69 -3.00 -5.46
CA THR A 130 -4.47 -1.95 -6.45
C THR A 130 -3.39 -2.33 -7.46
N LEU A 131 -2.27 -2.93 -7.02
CA LEU A 131 -1.22 -3.40 -7.92
C LEU A 131 -1.71 -4.53 -8.85
N ALA A 132 -2.65 -5.35 -8.39
CA ALA A 132 -3.24 -6.43 -9.16
C ALA A 132 -4.01 -5.92 -10.40
N LEU A 133 -4.59 -4.71 -10.32
CA LEU A 133 -5.25 -4.05 -11.47
C LEU A 133 -4.29 -3.77 -12.62
N ALA A 134 -3.00 -3.58 -12.33
CA ALA A 134 -1.98 -3.31 -13.34
C ALA A 134 -1.53 -4.57 -14.11
N VAL A 135 -2.08 -5.73 -13.79
CA VAL A 135 -1.76 -7.00 -14.44
C VAL A 135 -2.80 -7.33 -15.50
N ARG A 136 -2.37 -7.47 -16.76
CA ARG A 136 -3.23 -7.94 -17.85
C ARG A 136 -3.48 -9.45 -17.74
N GLY A 137 -4.75 -9.82 -17.57
CA GLY A 137 -5.24 -11.19 -17.58
C GLY A 137 -5.43 -11.79 -16.19
N THR A 138 -6.62 -12.28 -15.91
CA THR A 138 -7.08 -12.76 -14.60
C THR A 138 -6.18 -13.87 -14.03
N ARG A 139 -5.70 -14.79 -14.88
CA ARG A 139 -4.73 -15.83 -14.46
C ARG A 139 -3.41 -15.23 -13.96
N ARG A 140 -2.89 -14.20 -14.62
CA ARG A 140 -1.64 -13.54 -14.20
C ARG A 140 -1.84 -12.72 -12.93
N MET A 141 -3.03 -12.13 -12.76
CA MET A 141 -3.43 -11.43 -11.55
C MET A 141 -3.46 -12.41 -10.36
N VAL A 142 -4.14 -13.54 -10.51
CA VAL A 142 -4.22 -14.59 -9.47
C VAL A 142 -2.83 -15.14 -9.13
N TYR A 143 -1.98 -15.45 -10.12
CA TYR A 143 -0.61 -15.90 -9.83
C TYR A 143 0.26 -14.81 -9.18
N GLY A 144 0.05 -13.54 -9.50
CA GLY A 144 0.70 -12.41 -8.86
C GLY A 144 0.31 -12.26 -7.39
N VAL A 145 -0.99 -12.35 -7.08
CA VAL A 145 -1.54 -12.25 -5.72
C VAL A 145 -1.13 -13.46 -4.87
N LEU A 146 -1.15 -14.67 -5.43
CA LEU A 146 -0.76 -15.90 -4.73
C LEU A 146 0.76 -16.07 -4.58
N GLY A 147 1.58 -15.15 -5.11
CA GLY A 147 3.05 -15.30 -5.14
C GLY A 147 3.53 -16.49 -5.97
N ALA A 148 2.65 -17.11 -6.75
CA ALA A 148 2.93 -18.28 -7.56
C ALA A 148 3.76 -17.88 -8.78
N ARG A 149 4.95 -18.47 -8.88
CA ARG A 149 6.01 -18.09 -9.82
C ARG A 149 5.57 -18.29 -11.28
N CYS A 150 5.10 -17.23 -11.94
CA CYS A 150 4.84 -17.27 -13.38
C CYS A 150 6.17 -17.34 -14.15
N ARG A 151 6.43 -18.50 -14.77
CA ARG A 151 7.65 -18.83 -15.52
C ARG A 151 7.70 -18.08 -16.86
N ARG A 152 8.34 -16.89 -16.91
CA ARG A 152 9.35 -16.54 -17.95
C ARG A 152 9.94 -15.12 -17.77
N ARG A 153 11.27 -15.10 -17.67
CA ARG A 153 12.18 -13.97 -17.94
C ARG A 153 11.82 -13.37 -19.30
N ARG A 154 11.76 -12.05 -19.52
CA ARG A 154 12.92 -11.17 -19.78
C ARG A 154 12.37 -9.73 -19.78
N ARG A 155 12.66 -8.93 -18.75
CA ARG A 155 12.64 -7.43 -18.75
C ARG A 155 12.78 -6.81 -17.35
N CYS A 156 12.68 -7.59 -16.27
CA CYS A 156 12.78 -7.09 -14.89
C CYS A 156 14.18 -7.28 -14.24
N GLY A 157 15.25 -7.14 -15.01
CA GLY A 157 16.62 -7.48 -14.56
C GLY A 157 17.43 -6.32 -13.97
N ARG A 158 17.26 -5.10 -14.50
CA ARG A 158 18.10 -3.93 -14.13
C ARG A 158 17.57 -3.16 -12.92
N ALA A 159 16.25 -3.00 -12.79
CA ALA A 159 15.63 -2.28 -11.68
C ALA A 159 15.67 -3.08 -10.35
N ARG A 160 15.48 -4.40 -10.43
CA ARG A 160 15.50 -5.30 -9.26
C ARG A 160 16.85 -5.33 -8.54
N ARG A 161 17.96 -5.17 -9.28
CA ARG A 161 19.31 -5.10 -8.69
C ARG A 161 19.58 -3.78 -7.97
N ARG A 162 19.10 -2.65 -8.49
CA ARG A 162 19.24 -1.34 -7.81
C ARG A 162 18.40 -1.26 -6.53
N PHE A 163 17.20 -1.84 -6.55
CA PHE A 163 16.30 -1.89 -5.39
C PHE A 163 16.85 -2.77 -4.26
N LEU A 164 17.36 -3.95 -4.59
CA LEU A 164 18.01 -4.83 -3.60
C LEU A 164 19.28 -4.16 -3.03
N HIS A 165 20.03 -3.42 -3.85
CA HIS A 165 21.22 -2.70 -3.41
C HIS A 165 20.92 -1.54 -2.46
N LEU A 166 19.84 -0.78 -2.70
CA LEU A 166 19.46 0.36 -1.85
C LEU A 166 18.89 -0.12 -0.52
N HIS A 167 18.08 -1.18 -0.54
CA HIS A 167 17.49 -1.76 0.66
C HIS A 167 18.53 -2.47 1.54
N LEU A 168 19.49 -3.21 0.94
CA LEU A 168 20.63 -3.78 1.67
C LEU A 168 21.56 -2.70 2.25
N ARG A 169 21.73 -1.56 1.57
CA ARG A 169 22.49 -0.42 2.12
C ARG A 169 21.80 0.22 3.32
N LEU A 170 20.48 0.41 3.27
CA LEU A 170 19.72 0.95 4.40
C LEU A 170 19.71 -0.01 5.59
N LEU A 171 19.56 -1.32 5.36
CA LEU A 171 19.64 -2.33 6.42
C LEU A 171 21.05 -2.43 7.03
N ARG A 172 22.12 -2.33 6.23
CA ARG A 172 23.49 -2.24 6.76
C ARG A 172 23.72 -1.00 7.60
N LEU A 173 23.26 0.17 7.16
CA LEU A 173 23.39 1.41 7.91
C LEU A 173 22.61 1.38 9.24
N ALA A 174 21.44 0.74 9.26
CA ALA A 174 20.66 0.52 10.48
C ALA A 174 21.36 -0.46 11.44
N ALA A 175 21.96 -1.54 10.92
CA ALA A 175 22.71 -2.51 11.72
C ALA A 175 24.01 -1.92 12.30
N GLU A 176 24.74 -1.12 11.52
CA GLU A 176 25.98 -0.45 11.95
C GLU A 176 25.72 0.60 13.03
N ARG A 177 24.61 1.35 12.95
CA ARG A 177 24.19 2.25 14.04
C ARG A 177 23.91 1.50 15.35
N ARG A 178 23.34 0.29 15.27
CA ARG A 178 23.03 -0.57 16.43
C ARG A 178 24.28 -1.17 17.09
N LEU A 179 25.36 -1.38 16.32
CA LEU A 179 26.65 -1.85 16.83
C LEU A 179 27.46 -0.72 17.48
N ARG A 180 27.36 0.51 16.96
CA ARG A 180 28.00 1.68 17.58
C ARG A 180 27.36 2.08 18.91
N THR A 181 26.04 1.95 19.06
CA THR A 181 25.37 2.24 20.34
C THR A 181 25.59 1.16 21.41
N ARG A 182 25.98 -0.07 21.02
CA ARG A 182 26.33 -1.15 21.97
C ARG A 182 27.78 -1.11 22.46
N ARG A 183 28.67 -0.42 21.75
CA ARG A 183 30.01 -0.07 22.25
C ARG A 183 29.92 1.28 22.95
N GLY A 184 29.33 1.28 24.14
CA GLY A 184 29.50 2.39 25.08
C GLY A 184 30.97 2.59 25.44
N PRO A 185 31.35 3.76 25.97
CA PRO A 185 32.74 4.07 26.28
C PRO A 185 33.29 3.02 27.23
N ARG A 186 34.44 2.42 26.87
CA ARG A 186 35.25 1.70 27.84
C ARG A 186 35.73 2.74 28.83
N ASP A 187 35.28 2.63 30.08
CA ASP A 187 35.86 3.35 31.20
C ASP A 187 37.38 3.16 31.18
N PRO A 188 38.16 4.24 31.08
CA PRO A 188 39.56 4.21 31.43
C PRO A 188 39.70 4.64 32.89
N GLY A 189 40.03 3.69 33.76
CA GLY A 189 40.60 3.95 35.09
C GLY A 189 39.59 4.15 36.21
#